data_AF-A0AAW2XJJ9-F1
#
_entry.id   AF-A0AAW2XJJ9-F1
#
_cell.length_a   1.000
_cell.length_b   1.000
_cell.length_c   1.000
_cell.angle_alpha   90.00
_cell.angle_beta   90.00
_cell.angle_gamma   90.00
#
_symmetry.space_group_name_H-M   'P 1'
#
loop_
_entity.id
_entity.type
_entity.pdbx_description
1 polymer ?
#
loop_
_entity_poly.entity_id
_entity_poly.type
_entity_poly.pdbx_seq_one_letter_code
_entity_poly.pdbx_strand_id
1 'polypeptide(L)' 'EDNVRLAHIWANDKSAQKALNVREGTIKQWVRCNQSIVNSTPGPSGIIPYINNVKRTIGYHQKFTHKSVRVLIF' A
#
# COMPACT_ATOMS: atom_id res chain seq x y z
N GLU A 1 0.31 6.05 -18.55
CA GLU A 1 -0.80 6.66 -17.78
C GLU A 1 -2.06 5.80 -17.83
N ASP A 2 -2.32 5.12 -18.93
CA ASP A 2 -3.51 4.25 -19.11
C ASP A 2 -3.63 3.13 -18.07
N ASN A 3 -2.54 2.47 -17.70
CA ASN A 3 -2.57 1.39 -16.70
C ASN A 3 -3.06 1.85 -15.33
N VAL A 4 -2.71 3.07 -14.90
CA VAL A 4 -3.18 3.62 -13.61
C VAL A 4 -4.69 3.87 -13.66
N ARG A 5 -5.16 4.40 -14.80
CA ARG A 5 -6.59 4.67 -15.03
C ARG A 5 -7.40 3.38 -15.11
N LEU A 6 -6.92 2.38 -15.85
CA LEU A 6 -7.57 1.08 -15.97
C LEU A 6 -7.63 0.35 -14.63
N ALA A 7 -6.54 0.35 -13.86
CA ALA A 7 -6.52 -0.23 -12.52
C ALA A 7 -7.52 0.47 -11.58
N HIS A 8 -7.63 1.80 -11.65
CA HIS A 8 -8.60 2.56 -10.87
C HIS A 8 -10.05 2.21 -11.24
N ILE A 9 -10.37 2.11 -12.53
CA ILE A 9 -11.71 1.73 -13.00
C ILE A 9 -12.05 0.32 -12.50
N TRP A 10 -11.17 -0.64 -12.74
CA TRP A 10 -11.39 -2.04 -12.36
C TRP A 10 -11.52 -2.23 -10.84
N ALA A 11 -10.65 -1.60 -10.04
CA ALA A 11 -10.70 -1.73 -8.58
C ALA A 11 -11.95 -1.09 -7.94
N ASN A 12 -12.60 -0.16 -8.66
CA ASN A 12 -13.84 0.48 -8.24
C ASN A 12 -15.10 -0.13 -8.86
N ASP A 13 -14.97 -1.09 -9.77
CA ASP A 13 -16.09 -1.86 -10.29
C ASP A 13 -16.70 -2.73 -9.19
N LYS A 14 -18.04 -2.69 -9.05
CA LYS A 14 -18.74 -3.40 -7.99
C LYS A 14 -18.72 -4.91 -8.18
N SER A 15 -18.69 -5.39 -9.42
CA SER A 15 -18.60 -6.82 -9.71
C SER A 15 -17.21 -7.34 -9.36
N ALA A 16 -16.15 -6.58 -9.66
CA ALA A 16 -14.79 -6.89 -9.23
C ALA A 16 -14.65 -6.90 -7.70
N GLN A 17 -15.18 -5.89 -7.00
CA GLN A 17 -15.19 -5.84 -5.53
C GLN A 17 -15.94 -7.02 -4.92
N LYS A 18 -17.10 -7.38 -5.47
CA LYS A 18 -17.88 -8.54 -5.03
C LYS A 18 -17.13 -9.85 -5.25
N ALA A 19 -16.48 -10.03 -6.41
CA ALA A 19 -15.68 -11.21 -6.72
C ALA A 19 -14.48 -11.37 -5.78
N LEU A 20 -13.90 -10.26 -5.31
CA LEU A 20 -12.82 -10.24 -4.32
C LEU A 20 -13.31 -10.27 -2.86
N ASN A 21 -14.62 -10.40 -2.63
CA ASN A 21 -15.25 -10.36 -1.30
C ASN A 21 -14.93 -9.09 -0.49
N VAL A 22 -14.80 -7.94 -1.17
CA VAL A 22 -14.71 -6.64 -0.49
C VAL A 22 -16.05 -6.37 0.20
N ARG A 23 -16.02 -6.19 1.52
CA ARG A 23 -17.23 -5.95 2.32
C ARG A 23 -17.87 -4.62 1.92
N GLU A 24 -19.13 -4.67 1.52
CA GLU A 24 -19.90 -3.49 1.12
C GLU A 24 -19.95 -2.45 2.26
N GLY A 25 -19.84 -1.17 1.91
CA GLY A 25 -19.82 -0.06 2.85
C GLY A 25 -18.48 0.20 3.55
N THR A 26 -17.48 -0.69 3.45
CA THR A 26 -16.17 -0.47 4.11
C THR A 26 -15.25 0.47 3.34
N ILE A 27 -15.37 0.53 2.02
CA ILE A 27 -14.57 1.38 1.15
C ILE A 27 -15.51 2.19 0.27
N LYS A 28 -15.38 3.52 0.31
CA LYS A 28 -16.13 4.43 -0.58
C LYS A 28 -15.59 4.37 -2.00
N GLN A 29 -14.28 4.47 -2.14
CA GLN A 29 -13.55 4.41 -3.41
C GLN A 29 -12.17 3.80 -3.14
N TRP A 30 -11.76 2.88 -4.00
CA TRP A 30 -10.41 2.33 -4.02
C TRP A 30 -9.46 3.34 -4.66
N VAL A 31 -8.42 3.71 -3.93
CA VAL A 31 -7.37 4.62 -4.40
C VAL A 31 -6.02 3.91 -4.30
N ARG A 32 -5.19 4.04 -5.34
CA ARG A 32 -3.89 3.35 -5.40
C ARG A 32 -2.95 3.79 -4.28
N CYS A 33 -2.90 5.10 -4.01
CA CYS A 33 -2.06 5.69 -2.98
C CYS A 33 -2.93 6.59 -2.11
N ASN A 34 -2.96 6.34 -0.80
CA ASN A 34 -3.66 7.20 0.14
C ASN A 34 -2.80 8.45 0.42
N GLN A 35 -3.28 9.61 -0.02
CA GLN A 35 -2.52 10.84 0.06
C GLN A 35 -2.25 11.29 1.50
N SER A 36 -3.11 10.96 2.47
CA SER A 36 -2.86 11.26 3.88
C SER A 36 -1.64 10.50 4.42
N ILE A 37 -1.43 9.26 3.94
CA ILE A 37 -0.23 8.48 4.28
C ILE A 37 1.00 9.09 3.61
N VAL A 38 0.91 9.38 2.30
CA VAL A 38 2.04 9.92 1.51
C VAL A 38 2.51 11.27 2.06
N ASN A 39 1.59 12.14 2.46
CA ASN A 39 1.90 13.47 2.94
C ASN A 39 2.11 13.54 4.46
N SER A 40 2.05 12.42 5.17
CA SER A 40 2.07 12.39 6.65
C SER A 40 1.04 13.34 7.28
N THR A 41 -0.16 13.43 6.70
CA THR A 41 -1.23 14.27 7.23
C THR A 41 -2.23 13.44 8.03
N PRO A 42 -2.97 14.07 8.97
CA PRO A 42 -4.02 13.39 9.71
C PRO A 42 -5.06 12.74 8.78
N GLY A 43 -5.39 11.48 9.06
CA GLY A 43 -6.51 10.79 8.42
C GLY A 43 -7.87 11.19 8.99
N PRO A 44 -8.96 10.53 8.57
CA PRO A 44 -10.31 10.79 9.08
C PRO A 44 -10.46 10.64 10.61
N SER A 45 -9.60 9.85 11.24
CA SER A 45 -9.54 9.69 12.70
C SER A 45 -8.72 10.77 13.41
N GLY A 46 -8.13 11.73 12.70
CA GLY A 46 -7.21 12.73 13.24
C GLY A 46 -5.79 12.23 13.52
N ILE A 47 -5.50 10.95 13.28
CA ILE A 47 -4.19 10.35 13.52
C ILE A 47 -3.33 10.43 12.25
N ILE A 48 -2.05 10.77 12.40
CA ILE A 48 -1.05 10.70 11.34
C ILE A 48 -0.59 9.23 11.18
N PRO A 49 -0.86 8.59 10.04
CA PRO A 49 -0.61 7.15 9.87
C PRO A 49 0.85 6.82 9.58
N TYR A 50 1.65 7.79 9.14
CA TYR A 50 3.03 7.61 8.74
C TYR A 50 3.93 8.69 9.33
N ILE A 51 4.79 8.29 10.28
CA ILE A 51 5.51 9.19 11.18
C ILE A 51 6.95 9.40 10.73
N ASN A 52 7.66 8.32 10.37
CA ASN A 52 9.08 8.40 10.05
C ASN A 52 9.59 7.23 9.19
N ASN A 53 10.68 7.50 8.48
CA ASN A 53 11.43 6.51 7.72
C ASN A 53 12.44 5.77 8.59
N VAL A 54 12.69 4.50 8.27
CA VAL A 54 13.90 3.81 8.72
C VAL A 54 15.07 4.33 7.89
N LYS A 55 16.10 4.88 8.56
CA LYS A 55 17.22 5.57 7.89
C LYS A 55 17.99 4.71 6.88
N ARG A 56 18.13 3.42 7.14
CA ARG A 56 18.82 2.45 6.26
C ARG A 56 18.40 1.03 6.56
N THR A 57 18.27 0.20 5.53
CA THR A 57 17.95 -1.23 5.66
C THR A 57 19.18 -2.14 5.63
N ILE A 58 20.39 -1.59 5.40
CA ILE A 58 21.65 -2.35 5.25
C ILE A 58 21.89 -3.34 6.39
N GLY A 59 21.67 -2.92 7.64
CA GLY A 59 21.85 -3.79 8.80
C GLY A 59 20.90 -4.99 8.82
N TYR A 60 19.70 -4.87 8.24
CA TYR A 60 18.79 -6.01 8.09
C TYR A 60 19.29 -6.97 7.01
N HIS A 61 19.75 -6.45 5.86
CA HIS A 61 20.33 -7.27 4.81
C HIS A 61 21.57 -8.04 5.29
N GLN A 62 22.47 -7.41 6.05
CA GLN A 62 23.62 -8.07 6.69
C GLN A 62 23.19 -9.21 7.63
N LYS A 63 22.13 -9.01 8.43
CA LYS A 63 21.62 -10.09 9.29
C LYS A 63 21.06 -11.27 8.48
N PHE A 64 20.55 -11.02 7.28
CA PHE A 64 20.01 -12.07 6.42
C PHE A 64 21.08 -12.85 5.67
N THR A 65 22.31 -12.34 5.52
CA THR A 65 23.41 -13.13 4.92
C THR A 65 23.84 -14.31 5.79
N HIS A 66 23.51 -14.29 7.08
CA HIS A 66 23.74 -15.40 8.01
C HIS A 66 22.58 -16.41 8.05
N LYS A 67 21.55 -16.23 7.22
CA LYS A 67 20.42 -17.15 7.09
C LYS A 67 20.47 -17.82 5.72
N SER A 68 19.91 -19.02 5.60
CA SER A 68 19.74 -19.71 4.32
C SER A 68 18.58 -19.10 3.51
N VAL A 69 18.73 -17.83 3.11
CA VAL A 69 17.77 -17.10 2.29
C VAL A 69 18.45 -16.53 1.05
N ARG A 70 17.71 -16.46 -0.07
CA ARG A 70 18.18 -15.80 -1.30
C ARG A 70 17.60 -14.39 -1.37
N VAL A 71 18.45 -13.41 -1.64
CA VAL A 71 18.05 -12.00 -1.82
C VAL A 71 18.07 -11.67 -3.31
N LEU A 72 16.99 -11.08 -3.81
CA LEU A 72 16.90 -10.49 -5.16
C LEU A 72 16.59 -9.00 -5.00
N ILE A 73 17.37 -8.15 -5.66
CA ILE A 73 17.15 -6.71 -5.76
C ILE A 73 17.05 -6.40 -7.25
N PHE A 74 15.95 -5.77 -7.68
CA PHE A 74 15.61 -5.50 -9.08
C PHE A 74 15.08 -4.07 -9.25
#